data_AF-A0A6C0KSU9-F1
#
_entry.id   AF-A0A6C0KSU9-F1
#
_cell.length_a   1.000
_cell.length_b   1.000
_cell.length_c   1.000
_cell.angle_alpha   90.00
_cell.angle_beta   90.00
_cell.angle_gamma   90.00
#
_symmetry.space_group_name_H-M   'P 1'
#
loop_
_entity.id
_entity.type
_entity.pdbx_description
1 polymer ?
#
loop_
_entity_poly.entity_id
_entity_poly.type
_entity_poly.pdbx_seq_one_letter_code
_entity_poly.pdbx_strand_id
1 'polypeptide(L)'
;MKITLKPHDNIKLEPGKYYDYDNTWTVIPSMRDGGGEYEILKENGELLCYYKPRALSSELCTLAVQCYLDAGKMISTNRGTAAGMDEHRILEKKFEKGKVSNSNIIGYIDSPNHKRPCRLTMYSKNHFEKYSAGLPFIKEIDKVFSETVPEKYNLQKIATNSVKKYQILDTAFSTVTVNYNFRTALHKDSGDFRKGFGNLVVCKTDTSKGGLLLFPKYKLAIDLNNGDFLAMDVHEYHCNSPILTDKTVGECKDSAYRLSFVCYLREKMAECNKINGTLERLQINTNEKWDTQIIFDKIFASVGETNNNKNKTPEKVKIDSEKRWWTMSAGRFVLTYKNKRYELFDNIANKTIHNLMPSWEYVNGLGLNIGTGSGGGDVSGGGSGGGGGILV
;
A
#
# COMPACT_ATOMS: atom_id res chain seq x y z
N MET A 1 -20.47 -4.16 25.51
CA MET A 1 -21.32 -5.34 25.20
C MET A 1 -20.53 -6.30 24.31
N LYS A 2 -20.72 -7.61 24.47
CA LYS A 2 -20.03 -8.61 23.64
C LYS A 2 -21.06 -9.35 22.78
N ILE A 3 -20.82 -9.42 21.48
CA ILE A 3 -21.73 -10.08 20.51
C ILE A 3 -20.91 -11.09 19.71
N THR A 4 -21.47 -12.27 19.47
CA THR A 4 -20.90 -13.27 18.56
C THR A 4 -21.81 -13.44 17.36
N LEU A 5 -21.27 -13.33 16.15
CA LEU A 5 -22.02 -13.42 14.91
C LEU A 5 -21.63 -14.67 14.13
N LYS A 6 -22.64 -15.32 13.54
CA LYS A 6 -22.45 -16.44 12.62
C LYS A 6 -22.40 -15.91 11.18
N PRO A 7 -21.56 -16.50 10.32
CA PRO A 7 -21.61 -16.18 8.90
C PRO A 7 -22.93 -16.65 8.27
N HIS A 8 -23.42 -15.89 7.29
CA HIS A 8 -24.59 -16.24 6.50
C HIS A 8 -24.16 -16.84 5.17
N ASP A 9 -24.33 -18.16 5.01
CA ASP A 9 -23.86 -18.91 3.84
C ASP A 9 -24.59 -18.56 2.53
N ASN A 10 -25.80 -18.01 2.63
CA ASN A 10 -26.63 -17.68 1.47
C ASN A 10 -26.29 -16.32 0.83
N ILE A 11 -25.37 -15.54 1.41
CA ILE A 11 -24.99 -14.24 0.86
C ILE A 11 -23.85 -14.44 -0.14
N LYS A 12 -24.14 -14.23 -1.42
CA LYS A 12 -23.12 -14.19 -2.46
C LYS A 12 -22.26 -12.94 -2.28
N LEU A 13 -21.00 -13.13 -1.89
CA LEU A 13 -20.02 -12.06 -1.72
C LEU A 13 -19.29 -11.82 -3.04
N GLU A 14 -19.60 -10.71 -3.70
CA GLU A 14 -19.02 -10.33 -4.99
C GLU A 14 -18.15 -9.07 -4.84
N PRO A 15 -16.81 -9.21 -4.83
CA PRO A 15 -15.93 -8.05 -4.73
C PRO A 15 -16.17 -7.03 -5.84
N GLY A 16 -16.18 -5.75 -5.48
CA GLY A 16 -16.53 -4.66 -6.40
C GLY A 16 -18.03 -4.38 -6.54
N LYS A 17 -18.92 -5.14 -5.90
CA LYS A 17 -20.34 -4.79 -5.80
C LYS A 17 -20.64 -3.91 -4.60
N TYR A 18 -21.57 -2.98 -4.76
CA TYR A 18 -22.08 -2.18 -3.64
C TYR A 18 -23.18 -2.94 -2.93
N TYR A 19 -23.15 -2.93 -1.61
CA TYR A 19 -24.19 -3.51 -0.77
C TYR A 19 -24.95 -2.41 -0.05
N ASP A 20 -26.14 -2.77 0.38
CA ASP A 20 -26.94 -2.03 1.36
C ASP A 20 -27.39 -3.01 2.45
N TYR A 21 -27.92 -2.48 3.54
CA TYR A 21 -28.47 -3.25 4.65
C TYR A 21 -29.99 -3.14 4.67
N ASP A 22 -30.64 -4.13 5.29
CA ASP A 22 -32.10 -4.17 5.44
C ASP A 22 -32.46 -4.46 6.90
N ASN A 23 -33.76 -4.58 7.18
CA ASN A 23 -34.28 -4.83 8.52
C ASN A 23 -33.91 -6.20 9.12
N THR A 24 -33.29 -7.10 8.34
CA THR A 24 -32.78 -8.40 8.82
C THR A 24 -31.35 -8.32 9.35
N TRP A 25 -30.70 -7.16 9.25
CA TRP A 25 -29.32 -6.97 9.69
C TRP A 25 -29.25 -6.54 11.15
N THR A 26 -28.18 -6.98 11.82
CA THR A 26 -27.82 -6.44 13.13
C THR A 26 -27.21 -5.06 12.92
N VAL A 27 -27.88 -4.02 13.39
CA VAL A 27 -27.39 -2.65 13.34
C VAL A 27 -26.85 -2.26 14.72
N ILE A 28 -25.58 -1.91 14.77
CA ILE A 28 -24.95 -1.32 15.95
C ILE A 28 -25.11 0.20 15.86
N PRO A 29 -25.98 0.80 16.70
CA PRO A 29 -26.27 2.22 16.63
C PRO A 29 -25.12 3.04 17.21
N SER A 30 -25.03 4.30 16.77
CA SER A 30 -24.10 5.25 17.38
C SER A 30 -24.52 5.59 18.82
N MET A 31 -23.62 6.14 19.64
CA MET A 31 -24.00 6.63 20.98
C MET A 31 -25.10 7.70 20.96
N ARG A 32 -25.25 8.45 19.86
CA ARG A 32 -26.33 9.44 19.75
C ARG A 32 -27.70 8.77 19.66
N ASP A 33 -27.73 7.52 19.18
CA ASP A 33 -28.92 6.71 18.97
C ASP A 33 -29.06 5.61 20.04
N GLY A 34 -28.47 5.83 21.22
CA GLY A 34 -28.56 4.91 22.36
C GLY A 34 -27.60 3.71 22.31
N GLY A 35 -26.61 3.73 21.42
CA GLY A 35 -25.54 2.72 21.36
C GLY A 35 -24.61 2.73 22.56
N GLY A 36 -23.60 1.86 22.51
CA GLY A 36 -22.58 1.69 23.55
C GLY A 36 -21.29 1.15 22.94
N GLU A 37 -20.38 0.71 23.79
CA GLU A 37 -19.15 0.02 23.35
C GLU A 37 -19.45 -1.44 23.02
N TYR A 38 -18.93 -1.95 21.90
CA TYR A 38 -19.18 -3.30 21.43
C TYR A 38 -17.89 -4.04 21.03
N GLU A 39 -17.70 -5.22 21.59
CA GLU A 39 -16.76 -6.24 21.12
C GLU A 39 -17.55 -7.26 20.28
N ILE A 40 -17.23 -7.38 18.99
CA ILE A 40 -17.97 -8.21 18.05
C ILE A 40 -17.05 -9.33 17.56
N LEU A 41 -17.40 -10.57 17.92
CA LEU A 41 -16.66 -11.78 17.59
C LEU A 41 -17.30 -12.54 16.43
N LYS A 42 -16.47 -13.26 15.70
CA LYS A 42 -16.87 -14.32 14.79
C LYS A 42 -17.24 -15.58 15.59
N GLU A 43 -17.95 -16.53 14.96
CA GLU A 43 -18.34 -17.79 15.60
C GLU A 43 -17.16 -18.61 16.13
N ASN A 44 -15.99 -18.52 15.49
CA ASN A 44 -14.76 -19.18 15.93
C ASN A 44 -14.07 -18.49 17.13
N GLY A 45 -14.65 -17.42 17.67
CA GLY A 45 -14.11 -16.66 18.79
C GLY A 45 -13.11 -15.56 18.40
N GLU A 46 -12.70 -15.46 17.14
CA GLU A 46 -11.83 -14.38 16.67
C GLU A 46 -12.58 -13.04 16.66
N LEU A 47 -11.87 -11.95 16.97
CA LEU A 47 -12.43 -10.60 16.90
C LEU A 47 -12.71 -10.22 15.44
N LEU A 48 -13.96 -9.85 15.14
CA LEU A 48 -14.34 -9.24 13.87
C LEU A 48 -14.08 -7.73 13.90
N CYS A 49 -14.60 -7.06 14.94
CA CYS A 49 -14.32 -5.66 15.20
C CYS A 49 -14.62 -5.25 16.64
N TYR A 50 -14.05 -4.13 17.05
CA TYR A 50 -14.26 -3.48 18.33
C TYR A 50 -14.68 -2.03 18.08
N TYR A 51 -15.90 -1.68 18.49
CA TYR A 51 -16.46 -0.34 18.36
C TYR A 51 -16.45 0.37 19.71
N LYS A 52 -15.72 1.49 19.79
CA LYS A 52 -15.66 2.38 20.95
C LYS A 52 -16.19 3.75 20.57
N PRO A 53 -17.40 4.12 21.02
CA PRO A 53 -17.95 5.40 20.66
C PRO A 53 -17.35 6.55 21.47
N ARG A 54 -17.32 7.76 20.88
CA ARG A 54 -16.73 8.98 21.48
C ARG A 54 -15.32 8.76 22.04
N ALA A 55 -14.54 7.89 21.41
CA ALA A 55 -13.17 7.60 21.80
C ALA A 55 -12.24 8.79 21.56
N LEU A 56 -12.55 9.65 20.59
CA LEU A 56 -11.84 10.89 20.28
C LEU A 56 -12.73 12.10 20.55
N SER A 57 -12.11 13.21 20.96
CA SER A 57 -12.80 14.46 21.23
C SER A 57 -13.23 15.20 19.97
N SER A 58 -14.21 16.10 20.09
CA SER A 58 -14.67 16.98 19.01
C SER A 58 -13.56 17.88 18.46
N GLU A 59 -12.65 18.32 19.33
CA GLU A 59 -11.53 19.19 18.99
C GLU A 59 -10.54 18.42 18.11
N LEU A 60 -10.27 17.15 18.43
CA LEU A 60 -9.43 16.28 17.61
C LEU A 60 -10.06 15.99 16.24
N CYS A 61 -11.37 15.77 16.17
CA CYS A 61 -12.08 15.66 14.89
C CYS A 61 -11.98 16.96 14.06
N THR A 62 -12.15 18.11 14.70
CA THR A 62 -12.02 19.42 14.05
C THR A 62 -10.61 19.64 13.51
N LEU A 63 -9.59 19.34 14.31
CA LEU A 63 -8.18 19.39 13.92
C LEU A 63 -7.91 18.50 12.70
N ALA A 64 -8.42 17.26 12.72
CA ALA A 64 -8.24 16.30 11.63
C ALA A 64 -8.84 16.81 10.32
N VAL A 65 -10.05 17.39 10.38
CA VAL A 65 -10.70 17.99 9.20
C VAL A 65 -9.87 19.16 8.67
N GLN A 66 -9.45 20.09 9.53
CA GLN A 66 -8.63 21.25 9.13
C GLN A 66 -7.32 20.81 8.44
N CYS A 67 -6.69 19.75 8.93
CA CYS A 67 -5.41 19.26 8.40
C CYS A 67 -5.56 18.41 7.14
N TYR A 68 -6.61 17.57 7.05
CA TYR A 68 -6.64 16.46 6.10
C TYR A 68 -7.82 16.45 5.13
N LEU A 69 -8.74 17.42 5.20
CA LEU A 69 -9.86 17.51 4.26
C LEU A 69 -9.39 17.55 2.80
N ASP A 70 -8.34 18.33 2.51
CA ASP A 70 -7.77 18.43 1.16
C ASP A 70 -7.16 17.11 0.70
N ALA A 71 -6.55 16.34 1.61
CA ALA A 71 -6.04 15.00 1.30
C ALA A 71 -7.17 14.09 0.83
N GLY A 72 -8.28 14.07 1.58
CA GLY A 72 -9.46 13.28 1.25
C GLY A 72 -10.11 13.69 -0.07
N LYS A 73 -10.11 14.99 -0.39
CA LYS A 73 -10.70 15.50 -1.64
C LYS A 73 -9.90 15.15 -2.90
N MET A 74 -8.65 14.70 -2.79
CA MET A 74 -7.86 14.35 -3.98
C MET A 74 -8.45 13.17 -4.74
N ILE A 75 -8.41 13.26 -6.07
CA ILE A 75 -8.92 12.23 -6.98
C ILE A 75 -7.93 11.06 -7.06
N SER A 76 -8.43 9.85 -6.83
CA SER A 76 -7.73 8.59 -7.02
C SER A 76 -8.49 7.67 -7.96
N THR A 77 -7.73 6.95 -8.79
CA THR A 77 -8.21 5.86 -9.66
C THR A 77 -7.61 4.50 -9.26
N ASN A 78 -6.89 4.45 -8.13
CA ASN A 78 -6.14 3.28 -7.68
C ASN A 78 -6.79 2.62 -6.45
N ARG A 79 -8.12 2.64 -6.38
CA ARG A 79 -8.89 2.01 -5.28
C ARG A 79 -9.49 0.65 -5.63
N GLY A 80 -9.24 0.14 -6.84
CA GLY A 80 -9.55 -1.25 -7.21
C GLY A 80 -11.01 -1.64 -6.94
N THR A 81 -11.20 -2.81 -6.32
CA THR A 81 -12.51 -3.33 -5.92
C THR A 81 -13.26 -2.42 -4.97
N ALA A 82 -12.57 -1.70 -4.06
CA ALA A 82 -13.22 -0.71 -3.18
C ALA A 82 -13.90 0.42 -3.97
N ALA A 83 -13.39 0.75 -5.17
CA ALA A 83 -14.01 1.72 -6.08
C ALA A 83 -15.13 1.12 -6.95
N GLY A 84 -15.48 -0.15 -6.74
CA GLY A 84 -16.50 -0.85 -7.52
C GLY A 84 -16.02 -1.35 -8.88
N MET A 85 -14.74 -1.74 -8.97
CA MET A 85 -14.19 -2.49 -10.09
C MET A 85 -14.40 -4.00 -9.89
N ASP A 86 -14.62 -4.70 -10.99
CA ASP A 86 -14.70 -6.16 -11.02
C ASP A 86 -13.31 -6.79 -10.78
N GLU A 87 -13.23 -7.73 -9.83
CA GLU A 87 -12.00 -8.43 -9.46
C GLU A 87 -11.43 -9.28 -10.59
N HIS A 88 -12.27 -10.00 -11.35
CA HIS A 88 -11.80 -10.79 -12.51
C HIS A 88 -11.13 -9.89 -13.54
N ARG A 89 -11.72 -8.73 -13.78
CA ARG A 89 -11.17 -7.75 -14.73
C ARG A 89 -9.84 -7.15 -14.26
N ILE A 90 -9.63 -7.00 -12.95
CA ILE A 90 -8.33 -6.58 -12.37
C ILE A 90 -7.29 -7.67 -12.57
N LEU A 91 -7.63 -8.93 -12.30
CA LEU A 91 -6.71 -10.08 -12.41
C LEU A 91 -6.29 -10.33 -13.87
N GLU A 92 -7.22 -10.27 -14.82
CA GLU A 92 -6.96 -10.53 -16.23
C GLU A 92 -6.17 -9.41 -16.91
N LYS A 93 -6.60 -8.15 -16.74
CA LYS A 93 -5.97 -7.03 -17.45
C LYS A 93 -4.74 -6.47 -16.74
N LYS A 94 -4.52 -6.90 -15.50
CA LYS A 94 -3.44 -6.50 -14.58
C LYS A 94 -3.28 -4.98 -14.34
N PHE A 95 -3.97 -4.09 -15.06
CA PHE A 95 -4.11 -2.66 -14.82
C PHE A 95 -5.34 -2.13 -15.58
N GLU A 96 -6.31 -1.62 -14.86
CA GLU A 96 -7.23 -0.60 -15.37
C GLU A 96 -7.24 0.55 -14.37
N LYS A 97 -7.31 1.80 -14.86
CA LYS A 97 -7.65 2.92 -13.99
C LYS A 97 -9.05 2.66 -13.48
N GLY A 98 -9.20 2.52 -12.17
CA GLY A 98 -10.50 2.29 -11.55
C GLY A 98 -11.40 3.50 -11.63
N LYS A 99 -12.65 3.32 -11.19
CA LYS A 99 -13.60 4.42 -11.00
C LYS A 99 -12.96 5.47 -10.10
N VAL A 100 -13.25 6.73 -10.42
CA VAL A 100 -12.77 7.88 -9.66
C VAL A 100 -13.37 7.84 -8.25
N SER A 101 -12.51 8.09 -7.26
CA SER A 101 -12.87 8.21 -5.86
C SER A 101 -12.11 9.39 -5.24
N ASN A 102 -12.74 10.11 -4.30
CA ASN A 102 -12.08 11.14 -3.52
C ASN A 102 -11.44 10.49 -2.30
N SER A 103 -10.16 10.17 -2.44
CA SER A 103 -9.42 9.41 -1.46
C SER A 103 -7.92 9.52 -1.71
N ASN A 104 -7.14 9.68 -0.65
CA ASN A 104 -5.69 9.69 -0.73
C ASN A 104 -5.05 9.03 0.49
N ILE A 105 -3.72 8.93 0.50
CA ILE A 105 -2.93 8.42 1.62
C ILE A 105 -1.96 9.49 2.14
N ILE A 106 -1.79 9.52 3.45
CA ILE A 106 -0.79 10.30 4.18
C ILE A 106 0.13 9.37 4.97
N GLY A 107 1.27 9.89 5.42
CA GLY A 107 2.32 9.12 6.10
C GLY A 107 3.31 8.55 5.11
N TYR A 108 3.66 7.29 5.26
CA TYR A 108 4.62 6.59 4.44
C TYR A 108 3.94 5.63 3.46
N ILE A 109 4.58 5.37 2.34
CA ILE A 109 4.19 4.35 1.37
C ILE A 109 5.38 3.44 1.07
N ASP A 110 5.09 2.15 0.95
CA ASP A 110 6.00 1.12 0.50
C ASP A 110 6.35 1.30 -0.99
N SER A 111 7.02 0.31 -1.57
CA SER A 111 7.27 0.24 -3.00
C SER A 111 6.35 -0.79 -3.67
N PRO A 112 5.06 -0.48 -3.91
CA PRO A 112 4.08 -1.48 -4.33
C PRO A 112 4.45 -2.19 -5.64
N ASN A 113 5.22 -1.54 -6.51
CA ASN A 113 5.72 -2.08 -7.79
C ASN A 113 7.24 -2.23 -7.84
N HIS A 114 7.93 -2.08 -6.70
CA HIS A 114 9.41 -2.02 -6.62
C HIS A 114 10.03 -0.97 -7.55
N LYS A 115 9.25 0.06 -7.92
CA LYS A 115 9.60 1.12 -8.89
C LYS A 115 10.03 2.43 -8.23
N ARG A 116 9.95 2.54 -6.91
CA ARG A 116 10.33 3.74 -6.14
C ARG A 116 10.83 3.31 -4.77
N PRO A 117 11.76 4.00 -4.12
CA PRO A 117 12.04 3.70 -2.72
C PRO A 117 10.77 3.87 -1.87
N CYS A 118 10.73 3.16 -0.75
CA CYS A 118 9.78 3.48 0.31
C CYS A 118 10.06 4.89 0.82
N ARG A 119 8.99 5.66 1.06
CA ARG A 119 9.10 7.11 1.23
C ARG A 119 7.85 7.68 1.89
N LEU A 120 7.95 8.93 2.32
CA LEU A 120 6.78 9.73 2.66
C LEU A 120 5.88 9.90 1.41
N THR A 121 4.56 9.88 1.60
CA THR A 121 3.63 10.08 0.48
C THR A 121 3.81 11.47 -0.13
N MET A 122 3.43 11.62 -1.40
CA MET A 122 3.55 12.92 -2.08
C MET A 122 2.77 14.02 -1.35
N TYR A 123 1.57 13.70 -0.84
CA TYR A 123 0.77 14.66 -0.09
C TYR A 123 1.47 15.07 1.21
N SER A 124 1.90 14.11 2.03
CA SER A 124 2.59 14.41 3.28
C SER A 124 3.89 15.18 3.07
N LYS A 125 4.61 14.95 1.96
CA LYS A 125 5.79 15.74 1.59
C LYS A 125 5.43 17.18 1.19
N ASN A 126 4.45 17.35 0.32
CA ASN A 126 4.11 18.66 -0.25
C ASN A 126 3.29 19.54 0.69
N HIS A 127 2.59 18.93 1.65
CA HIS A 127 1.76 19.60 2.66
C HIS A 127 2.24 19.24 4.07
N PHE A 128 3.55 19.30 4.29
CA PHE A 128 4.19 18.80 5.51
C PHE A 128 3.70 19.49 6.78
N GLU A 129 3.41 20.79 6.74
CA GLU A 129 2.85 21.54 7.87
C GLU A 129 1.47 21.00 8.28
N LYS A 130 0.54 20.88 7.33
CA LYS A 130 -0.78 20.26 7.55
C LYS A 130 -0.64 18.81 8.02
N TYR A 131 0.26 18.06 7.41
CA TYR A 131 0.54 16.69 7.81
C TYR A 131 0.97 16.58 9.26
N SER A 132 1.91 17.43 9.67
CA SER A 132 2.49 17.44 11.02
C SER A 132 1.49 17.96 12.07
N ALA A 133 0.72 18.99 11.74
CA ALA A 133 -0.28 19.58 12.62
C ALA A 133 -1.39 18.59 13.01
N GLY A 134 -1.76 17.66 12.13
CA GLY A 134 -2.77 16.65 12.40
C GLY A 134 -2.27 15.38 13.11
N LEU A 135 -0.96 15.27 13.39
CA LEU A 135 -0.39 14.10 14.07
C LEU A 135 -0.97 13.81 15.47
N PRO A 136 -1.37 14.81 16.29
CA PRO A 136 -2.04 14.55 17.58
C PRO A 136 -3.30 13.68 17.43
N PHE A 137 -4.07 13.88 16.36
CA PHE A 137 -5.24 13.04 16.06
C PHE A 137 -4.84 11.59 15.78
N ILE A 138 -3.82 11.36 14.96
CA ILE A 138 -3.33 10.01 14.65
C ILE A 138 -2.75 9.33 15.90
N LYS A 139 -2.07 10.09 16.77
CA LYS A 139 -1.54 9.58 18.04
C LYS A 139 -2.66 9.14 18.99
N GLU A 140 -3.77 9.88 19.05
CA GLU A 140 -4.91 9.47 19.88
C GLU A 140 -5.56 8.19 19.35
N ILE A 141 -5.67 8.03 18.01
CA ILE A 141 -6.13 6.76 17.42
C ILE A 141 -5.24 5.60 17.85
N ASP A 142 -3.91 5.79 17.85
CA ASP A 142 -2.96 4.76 18.27
C ASP A 142 -3.12 4.37 19.74
N LYS A 143 -3.30 5.37 20.61
CA LYS A 143 -3.56 5.16 22.03
C LYS A 143 -4.85 4.36 22.23
N VAL A 144 -5.95 4.77 21.59
CA VAL A 144 -7.24 4.04 21.67
C VAL A 144 -7.10 2.62 21.14
N PHE A 145 -6.34 2.40 20.06
CA PHE A 145 -6.06 1.07 19.52
C PHE A 145 -5.32 0.18 20.55
N SER A 146 -4.33 0.75 21.25
CA SER A 146 -3.57 0.04 22.29
C SER A 146 -4.44 -0.35 23.50
N GLU A 147 -5.41 0.48 23.87
CA GLU A 147 -6.29 0.26 25.01
C GLU A 147 -7.40 -0.76 24.70
N THR A 148 -7.95 -0.70 23.48
CA THR A 148 -9.15 -1.47 23.11
C THR A 148 -8.84 -2.88 22.64
N VAL A 149 -7.77 -3.06 21.87
CA VAL A 149 -7.39 -4.36 21.27
C VAL A 149 -5.89 -4.61 21.41
N PRO A 150 -5.38 -4.69 22.66
CA PRO A 150 -3.94 -4.68 22.96
C PRO A 150 -3.15 -5.79 22.27
N GLU A 151 -3.73 -6.98 22.08
CA GLU A 151 -3.07 -8.08 21.38
C GLU A 151 -2.76 -7.72 19.92
N LYS A 152 -3.75 -7.19 19.19
CA LYS A 152 -3.60 -6.79 17.78
C LYS A 152 -2.73 -5.55 17.65
N TYR A 153 -2.87 -4.60 18.59
CA TYR A 153 -1.96 -3.47 18.70
C TYR A 153 -0.51 -3.93 18.81
N ASN A 154 -0.20 -4.83 19.75
CA ASN A 154 1.17 -5.29 20.00
C ASN A 154 1.78 -5.97 18.77
N LEU A 155 1.04 -6.83 18.08
CA LEU A 155 1.50 -7.47 16.85
C LEU A 155 1.86 -6.43 15.77
N GLN A 156 0.98 -5.45 15.55
CA GLN A 156 1.22 -4.41 14.56
C GLN A 156 2.33 -3.45 14.99
N LYS A 157 2.40 -3.10 16.27
CA LYS A 157 3.42 -2.23 16.85
C LYS A 157 4.82 -2.82 16.74
N ILE A 158 4.97 -4.12 17.01
CA ILE A 158 6.23 -4.86 16.79
C ILE A 158 6.63 -4.79 15.32
N ALA A 159 5.69 -5.10 14.41
CA ALA A 159 5.95 -5.05 12.98
C ALA A 159 6.36 -3.64 12.52
N THR A 160 5.66 -2.60 12.97
CA THR A 160 5.96 -1.19 12.64
C THR A 160 7.32 -0.76 13.22
N ASN A 161 7.67 -1.19 14.44
CA ASN A 161 8.97 -0.89 15.04
C ASN A 161 10.15 -1.51 14.26
N SER A 162 9.95 -2.65 13.59
CA SER A 162 10.98 -3.24 12.71
C SER A 162 11.29 -2.37 11.48
N VAL A 163 10.41 -1.41 11.16
CA VAL A 163 10.51 -0.47 10.04
C VAL A 163 10.42 0.98 10.52
N LYS A 164 11.03 1.29 11.67
CA LYS A 164 10.96 2.59 12.38
C LYS A 164 11.11 3.85 11.50
N LYS A 165 11.89 3.80 10.41
CA LYS A 165 12.05 4.91 9.45
C LYS A 165 10.75 5.26 8.69
N TYR A 166 9.82 4.32 8.57
CA TYR A 166 8.55 4.46 7.85
C TYR A 166 7.34 4.41 8.80
N GLN A 167 7.58 4.71 10.07
CA GLN A 167 6.58 4.80 11.13
C GLN A 167 6.07 6.24 11.26
N ILE A 168 4.76 6.42 11.42
CA ILE A 168 4.20 7.73 11.76
C ILE A 168 4.45 7.95 13.26
N LEU A 169 5.37 8.88 13.57
CA LEU A 169 5.84 9.12 14.94
C LEU A 169 6.31 7.82 15.62
N ASP A 170 5.72 7.51 16.77
CA ASP A 170 5.86 6.30 17.56
C ASP A 170 4.52 5.55 17.63
N THR A 171 3.73 5.56 16.55
CA THR A 171 2.46 4.81 16.49
C THR A 171 2.64 3.41 15.92
N ALA A 172 1.61 2.57 15.95
CA ALA A 172 1.54 1.30 15.25
C ALA A 172 1.28 1.47 13.74
N PHE A 173 1.31 2.68 13.19
CA PHE A 173 0.92 2.97 11.81
C PHE A 173 2.10 3.40 10.94
N SER A 174 2.04 3.02 9.67
CA SER A 174 2.89 3.61 8.62
C SER A 174 2.11 4.58 7.74
N THR A 175 0.80 4.36 7.60
CA THR A 175 -0.02 5.01 6.57
C THR A 175 -1.41 5.27 7.12
N VAL A 176 -2.01 6.39 6.70
CA VAL A 176 -3.43 6.67 6.91
C VAL A 176 -4.08 6.90 5.55
N THR A 177 -5.15 6.17 5.27
CA THR A 177 -6.04 6.46 4.14
C THR A 177 -7.09 7.47 4.59
N VAL A 178 -7.20 8.57 3.86
CA VAL A 178 -8.21 9.61 4.09
C VAL A 178 -9.21 9.58 2.95
N ASN A 179 -10.49 9.31 3.25
CA ASN A 179 -11.54 9.22 2.25
C ASN A 179 -12.59 10.31 2.46
N TYR A 180 -12.91 11.06 1.41
CA TYR A 180 -13.95 12.09 1.43
C TYR A 180 -15.19 11.60 0.67
N ASN A 181 -16.33 11.47 1.36
CA ASN A 181 -17.61 11.03 0.78
C ASN A 181 -17.51 9.75 -0.08
N PHE A 182 -16.52 8.89 0.22
CA PHE A 182 -16.25 7.73 -0.60
C PHE A 182 -17.10 6.54 -0.17
N ARG A 183 -18.11 6.23 -0.98
CA ARG A 183 -18.81 4.95 -0.86
C ARG A 183 -17.93 3.84 -1.41
N THR A 184 -17.54 2.89 -0.57
CA THR A 184 -16.74 1.74 -0.97
C THR A 184 -17.64 0.58 -1.35
N ALA A 185 -17.33 -0.11 -2.45
CA ALA A 185 -17.90 -1.41 -2.77
C ALA A 185 -17.27 -2.52 -1.90
N LEU A 186 -17.76 -3.76 -2.00
CA LEU A 186 -17.25 -4.91 -1.26
C LEU A 186 -15.79 -5.19 -1.58
N HIS A 187 -14.94 -5.23 -0.56
CA HIS A 187 -13.51 -5.48 -0.70
C HIS A 187 -12.89 -6.04 0.58
N LYS A 188 -11.60 -6.35 0.48
CA LYS A 188 -10.67 -6.59 1.59
C LYS A 188 -9.47 -5.67 1.39
N ASP A 189 -8.83 -5.24 2.46
CA ASP A 189 -7.64 -4.41 2.36
C ASP A 189 -6.39 -5.26 2.13
N SER A 190 -6.07 -5.47 0.85
CA SER A 190 -4.94 -6.31 0.44
C SER A 190 -3.54 -5.74 0.74
N GLY A 191 -3.44 -4.45 1.08
CA GLY A 191 -2.17 -3.77 1.33
C GLY A 191 -1.77 -3.72 2.80
N ASP A 192 -2.66 -4.12 3.69
CA ASP A 192 -2.55 -3.93 5.13
C ASP A 192 -1.81 -5.10 5.78
N PHE A 193 -1.23 -4.86 6.95
CA PHE A 193 -0.47 -5.87 7.68
C PHE A 193 -1.36 -7.06 8.02
N ARG A 194 -1.02 -8.26 7.55
CA ARG A 194 -1.89 -9.45 7.59
C ARG A 194 -2.32 -9.88 8.98
N LYS A 195 -1.49 -9.62 9.99
CA LYS A 195 -1.79 -9.93 11.40
C LYS A 195 -2.34 -8.71 12.17
N GLY A 196 -2.42 -7.56 11.50
CA GLY A 196 -2.90 -6.30 12.04
C GLY A 196 -4.39 -6.09 11.84
N PHE A 197 -4.87 -4.94 12.31
CA PHE A 197 -6.25 -4.50 12.24
C PHE A 197 -6.28 -3.11 11.60
N GLY A 198 -7.32 -2.82 10.83
CA GLY A 198 -7.59 -1.46 10.36
C GLY A 198 -8.24 -0.64 11.47
N ASN A 199 -7.85 0.63 11.57
CA ASN A 199 -8.34 1.54 12.60
C ASN A 199 -9.11 2.67 11.95
N LEU A 200 -10.43 2.61 12.01
CA LEU A 200 -11.36 3.52 11.36
C LEU A 200 -11.89 4.56 12.35
N VAL A 201 -11.75 5.83 11.99
CA VAL A 201 -12.43 6.97 12.63
C VAL A 201 -13.15 7.79 11.57
N VAL A 202 -14.31 8.35 11.93
CA VAL A 202 -15.10 9.23 11.07
C VAL A 202 -15.20 10.63 11.66
N CYS A 203 -15.04 11.64 10.80
CA CYS A 203 -15.30 13.05 11.07
C CYS A 203 -16.24 13.57 9.97
N LYS A 204 -17.47 13.92 10.31
CA LYS A 204 -18.56 14.26 9.40
C LYS A 204 -19.35 15.47 9.90
N THR A 205 -20.04 16.16 9.01
CA THR A 205 -21.06 17.16 9.39
C THR A 205 -22.29 16.45 9.96
N ASP A 206 -23.04 17.11 10.83
CA ASP A 206 -24.27 16.53 11.40
C ASP A 206 -25.35 16.24 10.34
N THR A 207 -25.28 16.96 9.21
CA THR A 207 -26.12 16.78 8.02
C THR A 207 -25.74 15.59 7.17
N SER A 208 -24.53 15.01 7.31
CA SER A 208 -24.15 13.80 6.59
C SER A 208 -24.77 12.56 7.22
N LYS A 209 -25.55 11.80 6.43
CA LYS A 209 -26.22 10.56 6.86
C LYS A 209 -25.71 9.35 6.07
N GLY A 210 -26.01 8.16 6.56
CA GLY A 210 -25.57 6.90 5.95
C GLY A 210 -24.07 6.66 6.09
N GLY A 211 -23.50 5.86 5.18
CA GLY A 211 -22.08 5.46 5.25
C GLY A 211 -21.75 4.56 6.43
N LEU A 212 -22.71 3.72 6.85
CA LEU A 212 -22.52 2.69 7.85
C LEU A 212 -21.48 1.69 7.33
N LEU A 213 -20.56 1.26 8.18
CA LEU A 213 -19.67 0.16 7.82
C LEU A 213 -20.47 -1.14 7.80
N LEU A 214 -20.33 -1.92 6.73
CA LEU A 214 -21.06 -3.15 6.52
C LEU A 214 -20.10 -4.33 6.47
N PHE A 215 -20.44 -5.41 7.16
CA PHE A 215 -19.87 -6.75 6.94
C PHE A 215 -20.98 -7.68 6.42
N PRO A 216 -21.20 -7.75 5.09
CA PRO A 216 -22.35 -8.47 4.54
C PRO A 216 -22.39 -9.94 4.94
N LYS A 217 -21.24 -10.61 5.03
CA LYS A 217 -21.14 -12.02 5.47
C LYS A 217 -21.82 -12.26 6.84
N TYR A 218 -21.82 -11.27 7.72
CA TYR A 218 -22.36 -11.36 9.07
C TYR A 218 -23.66 -10.55 9.24
N LYS A 219 -24.22 -10.01 8.14
CA LYS A 219 -25.35 -9.06 8.16
C LYS A 219 -25.21 -8.01 9.26
N LEU A 220 -24.01 -7.45 9.39
CA LEU A 220 -23.68 -6.46 10.41
C LEU A 220 -23.53 -5.09 9.76
N ALA A 221 -24.19 -4.10 10.35
CA ALA A 221 -24.02 -2.68 10.01
C ALA A 221 -23.63 -1.90 11.26
N ILE A 222 -22.64 -1.01 11.16
CA ILE A 222 -22.14 -0.18 12.27
C ILE A 222 -22.24 1.28 11.87
N ASP A 223 -23.01 2.06 12.64
CA ASP A 223 -23.11 3.50 12.43
C ASP A 223 -22.01 4.25 13.20
N LEU A 224 -21.02 4.74 12.45
CA LEU A 224 -19.94 5.56 12.99
C LEU A 224 -20.30 7.04 12.95
N ASN A 225 -20.15 7.70 14.09
CA ASN A 225 -20.30 9.13 14.26
C ASN A 225 -18.98 9.82 14.62
N ASN A 226 -19.03 11.14 14.79
CA ASN A 226 -17.87 11.94 15.16
C ASN A 226 -17.26 11.45 16.47
N GLY A 227 -15.94 11.21 16.43
CA GLY A 227 -15.17 10.75 17.58
C GLY A 227 -15.26 9.25 17.85
N ASP A 228 -16.07 8.52 17.10
CA ASP A 228 -16.14 7.06 17.26
C ASP A 228 -14.88 6.40 16.67
N PHE A 229 -14.42 5.36 17.35
CA PHE A 229 -13.31 4.53 16.93
C PHE A 229 -13.78 3.11 16.65
N LEU A 230 -13.26 2.52 15.58
CA LEU A 230 -13.48 1.13 15.24
C LEU A 230 -12.16 0.47 14.85
N ALA A 231 -11.73 -0.53 15.63
CA ALA A 231 -10.72 -1.48 15.19
C ALA A 231 -11.41 -2.65 14.50
N MET A 232 -10.97 -3.05 13.31
CA MET A 232 -11.62 -4.11 12.54
C MET A 232 -10.67 -5.03 11.79
N ASP A 233 -11.10 -6.27 11.58
CA ASP A 233 -10.47 -7.21 10.65
C ASP A 233 -10.74 -6.79 9.21
N VAL A 234 -9.82 -6.02 8.63
CA VAL A 234 -9.88 -5.54 7.25
C VAL A 234 -9.66 -6.63 6.20
N HIS A 235 -9.31 -7.84 6.63
CA HIS A 235 -9.19 -9.01 5.76
C HIS A 235 -10.50 -9.82 5.67
N GLU A 236 -11.53 -9.41 6.40
CA GLU A 236 -12.92 -9.80 6.16
C GLU A 236 -13.57 -8.90 5.10
N TYR A 237 -14.53 -9.45 4.36
CA TYR A 237 -15.24 -8.68 3.34
C TYR A 237 -16.09 -7.60 3.98
N HIS A 238 -15.81 -6.34 3.60
CA HIS A 238 -16.50 -5.18 4.12
C HIS A 238 -16.73 -4.12 3.04
N CYS A 239 -17.67 -3.21 3.30
CA CYS A 239 -18.02 -2.07 2.47
C CYS A 239 -18.75 -1.01 3.30
N ASN A 240 -19.35 -0.01 2.66
CA ASN A 240 -20.23 0.91 3.36
C ASN A 240 -21.55 1.17 2.61
N SER A 241 -22.59 1.48 3.39
CA SER A 241 -23.90 1.85 2.87
C SER A 241 -23.82 3.19 2.12
N PRO A 242 -24.84 3.55 1.31
CA PRO A 242 -24.88 4.85 0.64
C PRO A 242 -24.58 6.01 1.61
N ILE A 243 -23.72 6.94 1.17
CA ILE A 243 -23.49 8.20 1.88
C ILE A 243 -24.47 9.21 1.32
N LEU A 244 -25.32 9.74 2.20
CA LEU A 244 -26.30 10.76 1.87
C LEU A 244 -25.72 12.11 2.30
N THR A 245 -25.27 12.87 1.31
CA THR A 245 -24.86 14.26 1.45
C THR A 245 -25.81 15.07 0.59
N ASP A 246 -26.54 16.03 1.19
CA ASP A 246 -27.50 16.84 0.46
C ASP A 246 -26.82 17.50 -0.76
N LYS A 247 -27.26 17.12 -1.96
CA LYS A 247 -26.74 17.64 -3.23
C LYS A 247 -27.21 19.06 -3.54
N THR A 248 -28.00 19.67 -2.64
CA THR A 248 -28.68 20.97 -2.85
C THR A 248 -27.91 22.18 -2.34
N VAL A 249 -26.75 22.01 -1.73
CA VAL A 249 -25.98 23.14 -1.23
C VAL A 249 -24.96 23.59 -2.28
N GLY A 250 -25.48 24.23 -3.32
CA GLY A 250 -24.70 25.22 -4.06
C GLY A 250 -24.31 26.34 -3.09
N GLU A 251 -23.03 26.70 -3.10
CA GLU A 251 -22.51 27.96 -2.54
C GLU A 251 -22.71 28.24 -1.02
N CYS A 252 -22.90 27.25 -0.14
CA CYS A 252 -22.67 27.47 1.31
C CYS A 252 -21.33 26.88 1.78
N LYS A 253 -20.69 27.60 2.70
CA LYS A 253 -19.37 27.29 3.28
C LYS A 253 -19.26 25.91 3.94
N ASP A 254 -20.37 25.26 4.30
CA ASP A 254 -20.38 23.92 4.91
C ASP A 254 -21.24 22.93 4.10
N SER A 255 -20.69 22.45 2.99
CA SER A 255 -21.28 21.30 2.26
C SER A 255 -21.21 20.04 3.12
N ALA A 256 -22.27 19.24 3.14
CA ALA A 256 -22.31 18.00 3.92
C ALA A 256 -21.15 17.07 3.52
N TYR A 257 -20.36 16.62 4.50
CA TYR A 257 -19.24 15.71 4.25
C TYR A 257 -19.10 14.63 5.31
N ARG A 258 -18.49 13.52 4.90
CA ARG A 258 -18.00 12.41 5.70
C ARG A 258 -16.55 12.15 5.33
N LEU A 259 -15.65 12.53 6.23
CA LEU A 259 -14.22 12.23 6.14
C LEU A 259 -13.95 10.99 7.00
N SER A 260 -13.36 9.96 6.42
CA SER A 260 -12.95 8.77 7.17
C SER A 260 -11.45 8.56 7.09
N PHE A 261 -10.89 8.12 8.21
CA PHE A 261 -9.47 7.88 8.42
C PHE A 261 -9.29 6.41 8.74
N VAL A 262 -8.55 5.69 7.90
CA VAL A 262 -8.17 4.30 8.15
C VAL A 262 -6.67 4.28 8.41
N CYS A 263 -6.25 3.99 9.65
CA CYS A 263 -4.85 3.94 10.07
C CYS A 263 -4.36 2.49 10.13
N TYR A 264 -3.23 2.21 9.49
CA TYR A 264 -2.70 0.86 9.32
C TYR A 264 -1.18 0.84 9.07
N LEU A 265 -0.61 -0.35 9.21
CA LEU A 265 0.72 -0.67 8.70
C LEU A 265 0.56 -1.29 7.31
N ARG A 266 1.33 -0.82 6.32
CA ARG A 266 1.42 -1.50 5.02
C ARG A 266 2.33 -2.72 5.11
N GLU A 267 1.84 -3.89 4.72
CA GLU A 267 2.55 -5.19 4.84
C GLU A 267 3.96 -5.12 4.23
N LYS A 268 4.06 -4.55 3.04
CA LYS A 268 5.32 -4.47 2.27
C LYS A 268 6.32 -3.45 2.81
N MET A 269 6.02 -2.76 3.90
CA MET A 269 7.02 -1.93 4.58
C MET A 269 8.22 -2.77 5.06
N ALA A 270 7.99 -4.04 5.41
CA ALA A 270 9.06 -4.96 5.80
C ALA A 270 10.12 -5.16 4.70
N GLU A 271 9.74 -4.98 3.42
CA GLU A 271 10.67 -5.12 2.29
C GLU A 271 11.53 -3.86 2.06
N CYS A 272 11.21 -2.74 2.73
CA CYS A 272 11.80 -1.44 2.41
C CYS A 272 13.30 -1.36 2.63
N ASN A 273 13.83 -2.02 3.67
CA ASN A 273 15.28 -2.03 3.92
C ASN A 273 16.02 -2.74 2.79
N LYS A 274 15.48 -3.89 2.32
CA LYS A 274 16.03 -4.63 1.18
C LYS A 274 15.96 -3.79 -0.09
N ILE A 275 14.78 -3.24 -0.41
CA ILE A 275 14.55 -2.47 -1.64
C ILE A 275 15.43 -1.22 -1.67
N ASN A 276 15.48 -0.46 -0.59
CA ASN A 276 16.27 0.77 -0.55
C ASN A 276 17.77 0.48 -0.53
N GLY A 277 18.23 -0.55 0.18
CA GLY A 277 19.63 -0.99 0.11
C GLY A 277 20.03 -1.47 -1.29
N THR A 278 19.11 -2.13 -2.01
CA THR A 278 19.31 -2.44 -3.43
C THR A 278 19.44 -1.16 -4.27
N LEU A 279 18.54 -0.19 -4.10
CA LEU A 279 18.60 1.06 -4.86
C LEU A 279 19.91 1.84 -4.62
N GLU A 280 20.39 1.85 -3.37
CA GLU A 280 21.65 2.48 -3.00
C GLU A 280 22.87 1.76 -3.61
N ARG A 281 22.93 0.42 -3.54
CA ARG A 281 23.99 -0.37 -4.22
C ARG A 281 24.01 -0.15 -5.73
N LEU A 282 22.84 0.10 -6.32
CA LEU A 282 22.71 0.40 -7.73
C LEU A 282 23.05 1.86 -8.07
N GLN A 283 23.35 2.70 -7.08
CA GLN A 283 23.60 4.14 -7.25
C GLN A 283 22.43 4.88 -7.91
N ILE A 284 21.20 4.39 -7.73
CA ILE A 284 20.00 5.03 -8.26
C ILE A 284 19.63 6.17 -7.32
N ASN A 285 19.90 7.41 -7.74
CA ASN A 285 19.55 8.59 -6.97
C ASN A 285 18.02 8.63 -6.75
N THR A 286 17.59 8.63 -5.49
CA THR A 286 16.18 8.64 -5.12
C THR A 286 15.54 10.03 -5.17
N ASN A 287 16.35 11.08 -5.24
CA ASN A 287 15.91 12.48 -5.27
C ASN A 287 15.76 13.00 -6.71
N GLU A 288 16.46 12.39 -7.65
CA GLU A 288 16.30 12.60 -9.09
C GLU A 288 15.50 11.45 -9.70
N LYS A 289 14.95 11.63 -10.91
CA LYS A 289 14.03 10.67 -11.53
C LYS A 289 14.59 9.24 -11.43
N TRP A 290 13.71 8.31 -11.08
CA TRP A 290 14.03 6.89 -10.99
C TRP A 290 14.67 6.41 -12.31
N ASP A 291 15.99 6.25 -12.30
CA ASP A 291 16.73 5.93 -13.51
C ASP A 291 16.66 4.42 -13.77
N THR A 292 15.61 4.04 -14.47
CA THR A 292 15.40 2.66 -14.90
C THR A 292 16.49 2.17 -15.87
N GLN A 293 17.27 3.08 -16.47
CA GLN A 293 18.35 2.72 -17.38
C GLN A 293 19.46 1.98 -16.63
N ILE A 294 19.79 2.40 -15.40
CA ILE A 294 20.81 1.75 -14.57
C ILE A 294 20.46 0.27 -14.29
N ILE A 295 19.20 -0.02 -13.95
CA ILE A 295 18.76 -1.40 -13.70
C ILE A 295 18.80 -2.21 -14.98
N PHE A 296 18.35 -1.60 -16.08
CA PHE A 296 18.38 -2.20 -17.40
C PHE A 296 19.82 -2.56 -17.81
N ASP A 297 20.77 -1.64 -17.71
CA ASP A 297 22.17 -1.85 -18.07
C ASP A 297 22.80 -2.98 -17.25
N LYS A 298 22.51 -3.04 -15.94
CA LYS A 298 23.04 -4.09 -15.06
C LYS A 298 22.45 -5.47 -15.36
N ILE A 299 21.16 -5.55 -15.72
CA ILE A 299 20.56 -6.79 -16.20
C ILE A 299 21.31 -7.25 -17.45
N PHE A 300 21.55 -6.38 -18.43
CA PHE A 300 22.25 -6.78 -19.67
C PHE A 300 23.74 -7.05 -19.49
N ALA A 301 24.44 -6.33 -18.60
CA ALA A 301 25.84 -6.61 -18.27
C ALA A 301 26.01 -8.03 -17.73
N SER A 302 25.14 -8.44 -16.79
CA SER A 302 25.12 -9.79 -16.22
C SER A 302 24.82 -10.89 -17.26
N VAL A 303 24.26 -10.51 -18.41
CA VAL A 303 23.87 -11.42 -19.48
C VAL A 303 24.91 -11.46 -20.61
N GLY A 304 25.58 -10.34 -20.90
CA GLY A 304 26.62 -10.23 -21.92
C GLY A 304 27.90 -11.03 -21.62
N GLU A 305 28.19 -11.30 -20.35
CA GLU A 305 29.39 -12.04 -19.94
C GLU A 305 29.25 -13.57 -20.02
N THR A 306 28.04 -14.09 -20.25
CA THR A 306 27.83 -15.55 -20.38
C THR A 306 28.17 -16.10 -21.78
N ASN A 307 28.60 -15.24 -22.71
CA ASN A 307 29.03 -15.65 -24.05
C ASN A 307 30.51 -15.29 -24.28
N ASN A 308 31.32 -16.30 -24.58
CA ASN A 308 32.66 -16.18 -25.21
C ASN A 308 32.61 -15.56 -26.63
N ASN A 309 31.66 -14.68 -26.92
CA ASN A 309 31.53 -13.97 -28.17
C ASN A 309 31.27 -12.49 -27.87
N LYS A 310 32.36 -11.72 -27.75
CA LYS A 310 32.37 -10.26 -27.50
C LYS A 310 31.68 -9.40 -28.58
N ASN A 311 31.00 -9.98 -29.56
CA ASN A 311 30.43 -9.28 -30.72
C ASN A 311 29.00 -9.70 -31.10
N LYS A 312 28.12 -9.92 -30.12
CA LYS A 312 26.66 -9.90 -30.40
C LYS A 312 26.00 -8.75 -29.66
N THR A 313 25.88 -7.63 -30.36
CA THR A 313 24.89 -6.59 -30.10
C THR A 313 23.51 -7.26 -29.92
N PRO A 314 22.67 -6.80 -28.96
CA PRO A 314 21.32 -7.33 -28.78
C PRO A 314 20.58 -7.40 -30.12
N GLU A 315 20.12 -8.59 -30.52
CA GLU A 315 19.41 -8.77 -31.79
C GLU A 315 18.06 -8.03 -31.77
N LYS A 316 17.74 -7.42 -32.92
CA LYS A 316 16.80 -6.31 -33.13
C LYS A 316 15.50 -6.33 -32.31
N VAL A 317 15.29 -5.16 -31.71
CA VAL A 317 14.03 -4.62 -31.19
C VAL A 317 12.90 -4.76 -32.23
N LYS A 318 11.83 -5.52 -31.92
CA LYS A 318 10.55 -5.33 -32.60
C LYS A 318 9.94 -4.03 -32.08
N ILE A 319 10.05 -2.96 -32.86
CA ILE A 319 9.51 -1.64 -32.54
C ILE A 319 8.19 -1.50 -33.28
N ASP A 320 7.11 -1.35 -32.52
CA ASP A 320 5.85 -0.82 -33.03
C ASP A 320 5.98 0.72 -33.12
N SER A 321 5.63 1.28 -34.27
CA SER A 321 5.80 2.70 -34.64
C SER A 321 5.10 3.69 -33.70
N GLU A 322 4.25 3.22 -32.77
CA GLU A 322 3.56 4.06 -31.78
C GLU A 322 4.12 3.99 -30.33
N LYS A 323 5.31 3.43 -30.10
CA LYS A 323 6.03 3.37 -28.79
C LYS A 323 5.32 2.58 -27.67
N ARG A 324 4.50 1.57 -27.96
CA ARG A 324 3.75 0.84 -26.90
C ARG A 324 4.40 -0.43 -26.38
N TRP A 325 5.40 -0.99 -27.06
CA TRP A 325 6.19 -2.11 -26.56
C TRP A 325 7.51 -2.34 -27.33
N TRP A 326 8.44 -3.07 -26.72
CA TRP A 326 9.68 -3.57 -27.31
C TRP A 326 10.13 -4.85 -26.59
N THR A 327 10.99 -5.64 -27.24
CA THR A 327 11.63 -6.83 -26.64
C THR A 327 13.12 -6.83 -26.98
N MET A 328 13.94 -7.31 -26.05
CA MET A 328 15.36 -7.55 -26.21
C MET A 328 15.71 -8.93 -25.66
N SER A 329 16.49 -9.70 -26.43
CA SER A 329 16.92 -11.04 -26.06
C SER A 329 18.42 -11.08 -25.89
N ALA A 330 18.88 -11.76 -24.84
CA ALA A 330 20.30 -12.02 -24.62
C ALA A 330 20.43 -13.40 -23.94
N GLY A 331 20.84 -14.41 -24.72
CA GLY A 331 21.03 -15.79 -24.26
C GLY A 331 19.81 -16.37 -23.55
N ARG A 332 19.98 -16.68 -22.26
CA ARG A 332 18.94 -17.23 -21.36
C ARG A 332 17.73 -16.31 -21.19
N PHE A 333 17.88 -15.00 -21.38
CA PHE A 333 16.86 -14.04 -20.99
C PHE A 333 16.25 -13.28 -22.16
N VAL A 334 14.95 -13.00 -22.04
CA VAL A 334 14.20 -12.13 -22.94
C VAL A 334 13.51 -11.06 -22.10
N LEU A 335 13.95 -9.81 -22.19
CA LEU A 335 13.32 -8.66 -21.53
C LEU A 335 12.35 -7.97 -22.49
N THR A 336 11.08 -7.95 -22.12
CA THR A 336 10.02 -7.26 -22.85
C THR A 336 9.52 -6.07 -22.06
N TYR A 337 9.40 -4.91 -22.70
CA TYR A 337 8.62 -3.79 -22.19
C TYR A 337 7.32 -3.69 -22.97
N LYS A 338 6.18 -3.84 -22.33
CA LYS A 338 4.85 -3.71 -22.96
C LYS A 338 3.87 -3.12 -21.96
N ASN A 339 2.97 -2.24 -22.41
CA ASN A 339 1.94 -1.65 -21.54
C ASN A 339 2.50 -0.97 -20.27
N LYS A 340 3.63 -0.25 -20.39
CA LYS A 340 4.33 0.43 -19.26
C LYS A 340 4.87 -0.51 -18.17
N ARG A 341 5.13 -1.76 -18.54
CA ARG A 341 5.64 -2.81 -17.66
C ARG A 341 6.79 -3.53 -18.31
N TYR A 342 7.69 -4.04 -17.47
CA TYR A 342 8.80 -4.87 -17.88
C TYR A 342 8.52 -6.32 -17.49
N GLU A 343 8.91 -7.25 -18.34
CA GLU A 343 8.78 -8.69 -18.13
C GLU A 343 10.09 -9.35 -18.59
N LEU A 344 10.82 -9.95 -17.66
CA LEU A 344 11.99 -10.76 -17.96
C LEU A 344 11.55 -12.22 -18.01
N PHE A 345 11.68 -12.84 -19.18
CA PHE A 345 11.49 -14.27 -19.35
C PHE A 345 12.84 -14.98 -19.32
N ASP A 346 12.91 -16.06 -18.54
CA ASP A 346 14.05 -16.96 -18.46
C ASP A 346 13.74 -18.24 -19.25
N ASN A 347 14.39 -18.39 -20.40
CA ASN A 347 14.20 -19.50 -21.33
C ASN A 347 14.59 -20.86 -20.73
N ILE A 348 15.52 -20.89 -19.76
CA ILE A 348 15.99 -22.13 -19.15
C ILE A 348 15.07 -22.56 -18.01
N ALA A 349 14.71 -21.61 -17.14
CA ALA A 349 13.81 -21.89 -16.02
C ALA A 349 12.32 -21.91 -16.41
N ASN A 350 12.01 -21.54 -17.67
CA ASN A 350 10.65 -21.33 -18.15
C ASN A 350 9.83 -20.42 -17.20
N LYS A 351 10.43 -19.30 -16.78
CA LYS A 351 9.90 -18.42 -15.73
C LYS A 351 9.81 -16.97 -16.19
N THR A 352 8.68 -16.33 -15.89
CA THR A 352 8.49 -14.88 -16.12
C THR A 352 8.59 -14.10 -14.81
N ILE A 353 9.39 -13.04 -14.83
CA ILE A 353 9.59 -12.11 -13.73
C ILE A 353 9.07 -10.74 -14.16
N HIS A 354 8.24 -10.12 -13.32
CA HIS A 354 7.61 -8.84 -13.63
C HIS A 354 8.33 -7.65 -12.96
N ASN A 355 8.49 -6.57 -13.72
CA ASN A 355 9.20 -5.32 -13.40
C ASN A 355 10.73 -5.46 -13.37
N LEU A 356 11.43 -4.33 -13.63
CA LEU A 356 12.90 -4.30 -13.73
C LEU A 356 13.59 -4.71 -12.44
N MET A 357 13.14 -4.21 -11.29
CA MET A 357 13.83 -4.48 -10.02
C MET A 357 13.80 -5.97 -9.62
N PRO A 358 12.63 -6.65 -9.60
CA PRO A 358 12.61 -8.10 -9.41
C PRO A 358 13.39 -8.87 -10.47
N SER A 359 13.41 -8.39 -11.72
CA SER A 359 14.19 -9.01 -12.80
C SER A 359 15.69 -8.95 -12.51
N TRP A 360 16.20 -7.81 -12.03
CA TRP A 360 17.58 -7.67 -11.60
C TRP A 360 17.90 -8.55 -10.39
N GLU A 361 17.05 -8.56 -9.35
CA GLU A 361 17.28 -9.42 -8.17
C GLU A 361 17.33 -10.90 -8.55
N TYR A 362 16.47 -11.33 -9.47
CA TYR A 362 16.46 -12.69 -9.98
C TYR A 362 17.74 -13.04 -10.73
N VAL A 363 18.16 -12.20 -11.70
CA VAL A 363 19.40 -12.43 -12.48
C VAL A 363 20.62 -12.42 -11.58
N ASN A 364 20.73 -11.45 -10.66
CA ASN A 364 21.83 -11.36 -9.70
C ASN A 364 21.86 -12.56 -8.74
N GLY A 365 20.69 -13.06 -8.32
CA GLY A 365 20.58 -14.23 -7.45
C GLY A 365 20.97 -15.55 -8.09
N LEU A 366 21.11 -15.61 -9.43
CA LEU A 366 21.58 -16.80 -10.14
C LEU A 366 23.10 -16.99 -10.06
N GLY A 367 23.84 -16.02 -9.51
CA GLY A 367 25.30 -16.12 -9.35
C GLY A 367 26.05 -16.25 -10.68
N LEU A 368 25.46 -15.76 -11.77
CA LEU A 368 26.12 -15.71 -13.08
C LEU A 368 27.30 -14.73 -12.94
N ASN A 369 28.53 -15.25 -12.99
CA ASN A 369 29.75 -14.50 -12.70
C ASN A 369 29.79 -13.15 -13.42
N ILE A 370 29.84 -12.07 -12.63
CA ILE A 370 30.12 -10.73 -13.12
C ILE A 370 31.64 -10.64 -13.27
N GLY A 371 32.15 -10.81 -14.48
CA GLY A 371 33.56 -10.70 -14.82
C GLY A 371 34.05 -9.27 -14.61
N THR A 372 34.52 -8.96 -13.41
CA THR A 372 35.32 -7.74 -13.20
C THR A 372 36.53 -7.78 -14.12
N GLY A 373 36.52 -6.97 -15.17
CA GLY A 373 37.66 -6.78 -16.05
C GLY A 373 38.84 -6.20 -15.28
N SER A 374 39.76 -7.05 -14.87
CA SER A 374 41.13 -6.65 -14.54
C SER A 374 41.98 -6.84 -15.80
N GLY A 375 42.22 -5.74 -16.52
CA GLY A 375 43.35 -5.66 -17.43
C GLY A 375 44.64 -5.76 -16.61
N GLY A 376 45.35 -6.87 -16.76
CA GLY A 376 46.71 -7.06 -16.28
C GLY A 376 47.46 -7.77 -17.39
N GLY A 377 48.27 -7.02 -18.13
CA GLY A 377 49.10 -7.55 -19.19
C GLY A 377 50.17 -8.50 -18.65
N ASP A 378 50.40 -9.57 -19.39
CA ASP A 378 51.59 -10.38 -19.30
C ASP A 378 52.84 -9.51 -19.51
N VAL A 379 53.76 -9.55 -18.56
CA VAL A 379 55.19 -9.41 -18.85
C VAL A 379 55.90 -10.56 -18.15
N SER A 380 56.30 -11.53 -18.96
CA SER A 380 57.32 -12.51 -18.63
C SER A 380 58.70 -11.85 -18.66
N GLY A 381 59.56 -12.18 -17.69
CA GLY A 381 60.95 -11.75 -17.68
C GLY A 381 61.64 -12.10 -16.37
N GLY A 382 62.40 -13.20 -16.38
CA GLY A 382 63.19 -13.64 -15.23
C GLY A 382 64.36 -12.70 -14.90
N GLY A 383 64.90 -12.85 -13.69
CA GLY A 383 66.11 -12.16 -13.28
C GLY A 383 66.37 -12.24 -11.78
N SER A 384 67.36 -13.05 -11.44
CA SER A 384 68.03 -13.18 -10.15
C SER A 384 68.50 -11.86 -9.52
N GLY A 385 68.60 -11.82 -8.19
CA GLY A 385 69.67 -11.06 -7.50
C GLY A 385 69.25 -10.24 -6.27
N GLY A 386 69.59 -10.77 -5.09
CA GLY A 386 70.32 -10.07 -4.02
C GLY A 386 69.80 -8.77 -3.40
N GLY A 387 69.62 -8.80 -2.08
CA GLY A 387 70.27 -7.83 -1.18
C GLY A 387 69.42 -6.69 -0.61
N GLY A 388 69.15 -6.77 0.70
CA GLY A 388 69.33 -5.70 1.69
C GLY A 388 68.42 -4.46 1.67
N GLY A 389 67.92 -4.06 2.84
CA GLY A 389 67.54 -2.66 3.08
C GLY A 389 66.34 -2.43 3.99
N ILE A 390 66.64 -1.94 5.20
CA ILE A 390 65.77 -1.40 6.26
C ILE A 390 65.23 0.00 5.84
N LEU A 391 64.21 0.50 6.59
CA LEU A 391 63.77 1.91 6.83
C LEU A 391 62.49 2.30 6.05
N VAL A 392 61.39 2.82 6.62
CA VAL A 392 60.94 3.27 7.96
C VAL A 392 59.46 2.92 8.08
#